data_AF-A0A0G2HK78-F1
#
_entry.id   AF-A0A0G2HK78-F1
#
_cell.length_a   1.000
_cell.length_b   1.000
_cell.length_c   1.000
_cell.angle_alpha   90.00
_cell.angle_beta   90.00
_cell.angle_gamma   90.00
#
_symmetry.space_group_name_H-M   'P 1'
#
loop_
_entity.id
_entity.type
_entity.pdbx_description
1 polymer ?
#
loop_
_entity_poly.entity_id
_entity_poly.type
_entity_poly.pdbx_seq_one_letter_code
_entity_poly.pdbx_strand_id
1 'polypeptide(L)'
;MDSATAANAIAKRAHYSPPWADVSLVGIAGSSGSGKSTLSRAIVNKLNLPWVVILSMDSFYKSLGAEASRKAFLNEYDFDSPDVSILPCLEGIFALHDARVLELLDMKIYCEADADTCLSRRILRDVECRGRTVEGVIKQWFMWYVDPQRKNADVIVPTRVENTVAIDMVVQSIQQKLVEKSRHHRAALLQLELQAQSEPLSKKVVILKATAQLKGMNTIIRDIDTSPEDFIFYFDRLATLIIEQAMNNVRFASTIVETPQGYHYRGLAPEVVVCNMIPDIEDRWVEKRYFRC
;
A
#
# COMPACT_ATOMS: atom_id res chain seq x y z
N MET A 1 30.67 -28.20 -18.46
CA MET A 1 30.55 -26.72 -18.53
C MET A 1 29.10 -26.27 -18.25
N ASP A 2 28.44 -26.98 -17.35
CA ASP A 2 27.94 -26.56 -16.04
C ASP A 2 27.00 -25.36 -16.00
N SER A 3 25.71 -25.70 -15.98
CA SER A 3 24.52 -24.87 -15.69
C SER A 3 24.58 -24.11 -14.35
N ALA A 4 25.52 -24.43 -13.47
CA ALA A 4 25.70 -23.76 -12.17
C ALA A 4 26.28 -22.34 -12.31
N THR A 5 27.10 -22.06 -13.33
CA THR A 5 27.70 -20.74 -13.54
C THR A 5 26.70 -19.72 -14.09
N ALA A 6 25.67 -20.18 -14.83
CA ALA A 6 24.60 -19.32 -15.33
C ALA A 6 23.64 -18.89 -14.21
N ALA A 7 23.38 -19.75 -13.21
CA ALA A 7 22.52 -19.43 -12.07
C ALA A 7 23.14 -18.36 -11.16
N ASN A 8 24.46 -18.39 -10.93
CA ASN A 8 25.17 -17.37 -10.16
C ASN A 8 25.33 -16.02 -10.88
N ALA A 9 25.21 -15.99 -12.22
CA ALA A 9 25.21 -14.73 -12.99
C ALA A 9 23.86 -13.99 -12.94
N ILE A 10 22.76 -14.69 -12.61
CA ILE A 10 21.44 -14.09 -12.41
C ILE A 10 21.37 -13.36 -11.05
N ALA A 11 22.22 -13.74 -10.09
CA ALA A 11 22.18 -13.30 -8.69
C ALA A 11 22.70 -11.86 -8.42
N LYS A 12 23.11 -11.11 -9.44
CA LYS A 12 23.58 -9.72 -9.27
C LYS A 12 23.01 -8.75 -10.30
N ARG A 13 21.85 -9.04 -10.88
CA ARG A 13 21.13 -8.03 -11.65
C ARG A 13 20.51 -7.02 -10.70
N ALA A 14 20.79 -5.75 -10.97
CA ALA A 14 20.24 -4.63 -10.25
C ALA A 14 18.70 -4.69 -10.32
N HIS A 15 18.04 -5.01 -9.20
CA HIS A 15 16.59 -5.22 -9.16
C HIS A 15 15.88 -3.89 -8.90
N TYR A 16 15.05 -3.44 -9.85
CA TYR A 16 14.19 -2.28 -9.63
C TYR A 16 13.04 -2.66 -8.69
N SER A 17 12.97 -2.00 -7.53
CA SER A 17 11.80 -2.05 -6.67
C SER A 17 10.94 -0.82 -6.97
N PRO A 18 9.67 -0.97 -7.37
CA PRO A 18 8.83 0.18 -7.68
C PRO A 18 8.52 0.99 -6.41
N PRO A 19 8.22 2.29 -6.55
CA PRO A 19 8.01 3.17 -5.40
C PRO A 19 6.82 2.74 -4.51
N TRP A 20 5.82 2.05 -5.07
CA TRP A 20 4.70 1.50 -4.30
C TRP A 20 5.03 0.20 -3.54
N ALA A 21 6.19 -0.41 -3.77
CA ALA A 21 6.63 -1.56 -2.98
C ALA A 21 7.17 -1.14 -1.60
N ASP A 22 7.65 0.10 -1.47
CA ASP A 22 8.12 0.67 -0.20
C ASP A 22 6.99 1.48 0.46
N VAL A 23 6.07 0.75 1.09
CA VAL A 23 4.93 1.34 1.81
C VAL A 23 5.40 1.96 3.12
N SER A 24 4.93 3.18 3.42
CA SER A 24 5.18 3.80 4.72
C SER A 24 4.14 3.38 5.76
N LEU A 25 4.58 2.79 6.87
CA LEU A 25 3.71 2.31 7.94
C LEU A 25 3.83 3.20 9.18
N VAL A 26 2.69 3.77 9.61
CA VAL A 26 2.60 4.61 10.81
C VAL A 26 1.71 3.92 11.85
N GLY A 27 2.29 3.56 12.99
CA GLY A 27 1.58 2.94 14.10
C GLY A 27 1.05 4.00 15.06
N ILE A 28 -0.25 3.99 15.31
CA ILE A 28 -0.89 4.84 16.34
C ILE A 28 -1.44 3.93 17.42
N ALA A 29 -0.89 4.03 18.63
CA ALA A 29 -1.37 3.32 19.82
C ALA A 29 -1.90 4.27 20.88
N GLY A 30 -2.66 3.71 21.83
CA GLY A 30 -3.20 4.42 22.98
C GLY A 30 -4.27 3.60 23.68
N SER A 31 -4.58 3.95 24.93
CA SER A 31 -5.62 3.28 25.73
C SER A 31 -7.02 3.44 25.11
N SER A 32 -7.94 2.52 25.41
CA SER A 32 -9.33 2.67 24.98
C SER A 32 -9.93 3.97 25.54
N GLY A 33 -10.41 4.86 24.65
CA GLY A 33 -10.95 6.17 25.03
C GLY A 33 -9.93 7.33 24.96
N SER A 34 -8.66 7.06 24.66
CA SER A 34 -7.62 8.08 24.48
C SER A 34 -7.93 9.08 23.36
N GLY A 35 -8.58 8.65 22.29
CA GLY A 35 -8.87 9.49 21.12
C GLY A 35 -8.02 9.16 19.90
N LYS A 36 -7.33 8.01 19.88
CA LYS A 36 -6.58 7.45 18.75
C LYS A 36 -7.30 7.58 17.40
N SER A 37 -8.57 7.21 17.34
CA SER A 37 -9.36 7.23 16.10
C SER A 37 -9.74 8.64 15.66
N THR A 38 -9.80 9.59 16.59
CA THR A 38 -9.99 11.01 16.28
C THR A 38 -8.69 11.61 15.74
N LEU A 39 -7.56 11.27 16.35
CA LEU A 39 -6.24 11.69 15.90
C LEU A 39 -5.93 11.18 14.50
N SER A 40 -6.16 9.89 14.23
CA SER A 40 -5.88 9.28 12.92
C SER A 40 -6.69 9.94 11.80
N ARG A 41 -7.99 10.17 12.01
CA ARG A 41 -8.84 10.89 11.05
C ARG A 41 -8.37 12.32 10.83
N ALA A 42 -8.00 13.03 11.89
CA ALA A 42 -7.50 14.40 11.77
C ALA A 42 -6.19 14.47 10.95
N ILE A 43 -5.27 13.51 11.15
CA ILE A 43 -4.03 13.39 10.38
C ILE A 43 -4.35 13.14 8.90
N VAL A 44 -5.25 12.21 8.58
CA VAL A 44 -5.61 11.90 7.18
C VAL A 44 -6.28 13.10 6.50
N ASN A 45 -7.19 13.77 7.20
CA ASN A 45 -7.84 14.98 6.69
C ASN A 45 -6.83 16.11 6.42
N LYS A 46 -5.82 16.30 7.29
CA LYS A 46 -4.76 17.30 7.08
C LYS A 46 -3.75 16.91 5.99
N LEU A 47 -3.42 15.63 5.86
CA LEU A 47 -2.54 15.15 4.79
C LEU A 47 -3.20 15.37 3.42
N ASN A 48 -4.53 15.17 3.33
CA ASN A 48 -5.31 15.36 2.10
C ASN A 48 -4.74 14.57 0.90
N LEU A 49 -4.25 13.36 1.15
CA LEU A 49 -3.65 12.48 0.14
C LEU A 49 -4.61 11.31 -0.15
N PRO A 50 -4.96 11.03 -1.42
CA PRO A 50 -5.92 9.98 -1.76
C PRO A 50 -5.40 8.56 -1.53
N TRP A 51 -4.08 8.38 -1.39
CA TRP A 51 -3.41 7.09 -1.20
C TRP A 51 -3.15 6.72 0.27
N VAL A 52 -3.73 7.47 1.23
CA VAL A 52 -3.60 7.14 2.65
C VAL A 52 -4.77 6.25 3.09
N VAL A 53 -4.45 5.09 3.65
CA VAL A 53 -5.43 4.13 4.16
C VAL A 53 -5.31 4.02 5.67
N ILE A 54 -6.42 4.21 6.39
CA ILE A 54 -6.52 3.90 7.81
C ILE A 54 -7.00 2.46 7.93
N LEU A 55 -6.17 1.61 8.54
CA LEU A 55 -6.63 0.34 9.09
C LEU A 55 -6.84 0.54 10.59
N SER A 56 -7.82 -0.14 11.17
CA SER A 56 -8.11 -0.09 12.61
C SER A 56 -8.17 -1.50 13.17
N MET A 57 -7.27 -1.83 14.09
CA MET A 57 -7.18 -3.12 14.78
C MET A 57 -8.45 -3.45 15.59
N ASP A 58 -9.25 -2.44 15.98
CA ASP A 58 -10.52 -2.63 16.67
C ASP A 58 -11.53 -3.44 15.81
N SER A 59 -11.26 -3.64 14.52
CA SER A 59 -12.09 -4.45 13.60
C SER A 59 -11.55 -5.87 13.37
N PHE A 60 -10.36 -6.22 13.85
CA PHE A 60 -9.66 -7.49 13.53
C PHE A 60 -9.71 -8.52 14.67
N TYR A 61 -10.86 -8.62 15.34
CA TYR A 61 -11.06 -9.68 16.32
C TYR A 61 -11.21 -11.04 15.64
N LYS A 62 -10.57 -12.08 16.22
CA LYS A 62 -10.85 -13.47 15.85
C LYS A 62 -12.35 -13.73 15.91
N SER A 63 -12.89 -14.36 14.86
CA SER A 63 -14.27 -14.87 14.87
C SER A 63 -14.47 -15.77 16.08
N LEU A 64 -15.35 -15.34 16.97
CA LEU A 64 -15.62 -16.06 18.22
C LEU A 64 -16.45 -17.31 17.92
N GLY A 65 -16.03 -18.46 18.45
CA GLY A 65 -16.90 -19.63 18.52
C GLY A 65 -18.12 -19.37 19.43
N ALA A 66 -19.15 -20.21 19.33
CA ALA A 66 -20.42 -20.03 20.07
C ALA A 66 -20.23 -19.85 21.59
N GLU A 67 -19.26 -20.56 22.18
CA GLU A 67 -18.97 -20.49 23.62
C GLU A 67 -18.23 -19.21 24.02
N ALA A 68 -17.30 -18.74 23.18
CA ALA A 68 -16.59 -17.48 23.37
C ALA A 68 -17.52 -16.27 23.14
N SER A 69 -18.46 -16.37 22.20
CA SER A 69 -19.52 -15.38 21.99
C SER A 69 -20.41 -15.26 23.23
N ARG A 70 -20.81 -16.38 23.84
CA ARG A 70 -21.59 -16.36 25.09
C ARG A 70 -20.83 -15.68 26.23
N LYS A 71 -19.53 -15.95 26.38
CA LYS A 71 -18.67 -15.25 27.35
C LYS A 71 -18.52 -13.76 27.04
N ALA A 72 -18.45 -13.38 25.77
CA ALA A 72 -18.41 -11.98 25.35
C ALA A 72 -19.70 -11.23 25.67
N PHE A 73 -20.87 -11.87 25.50
CA PHE A 73 -22.17 -11.33 25.92
C PHE A 73 -22.26 -11.15 27.45
N LEU A 74 -21.59 -12.01 28.22
CA LEU A 74 -21.54 -11.94 29.68
C LEU A 74 -20.45 -10.98 30.21
N ASN A 75 -19.73 -10.26 29.33
CA ASN A 75 -18.56 -9.42 29.69
C ASN A 75 -17.41 -10.19 30.37
N GLU A 76 -17.28 -11.49 30.08
CA GLU A 76 -16.25 -12.38 30.63
C GLU A 76 -15.18 -12.77 29.58
N TYR A 77 -15.22 -12.16 28.39
CA TYR A 77 -14.28 -12.46 27.30
C TYR A 77 -13.28 -11.33 27.06
N ASP A 78 -12.00 -11.71 26.93
CA ASP A 78 -10.88 -10.79 26.77
C ASP A 78 -10.65 -10.35 25.34
N PHE A 79 -11.10 -9.13 25.02
CA PHE A 79 -10.82 -8.44 23.77
C PHE A 79 -9.56 -7.57 23.85
N ASP A 80 -9.03 -7.36 25.05
CA ASP A 80 -7.83 -6.57 25.32
C ASP A 80 -6.60 -7.49 25.54
N SER A 81 -6.65 -8.77 25.10
CA SER A 81 -5.50 -9.68 25.10
C SER A 81 -4.79 -9.71 23.73
N PRO A 82 -3.44 -9.70 23.69
CA PRO A 82 -2.67 -9.74 22.44
C PRO A 82 -2.93 -11.00 21.60
N ASP A 83 -3.41 -12.10 22.21
CA ASP A 83 -3.69 -13.36 21.51
C ASP A 83 -4.95 -13.34 20.63
N VAL A 84 -5.78 -12.31 20.72
CA VAL A 84 -7.07 -12.22 20.03
C VAL A 84 -6.99 -11.52 18.67
N SER A 85 -5.90 -10.78 18.40
CA SER A 85 -5.69 -10.06 17.13
C SER A 85 -4.82 -10.89 16.17
N ILE A 86 -5.30 -11.13 14.93
CA ILE A 86 -4.64 -12.05 13.98
C ILE A 86 -3.58 -11.36 13.11
N LEU A 87 -3.62 -10.03 12.95
CA LEU A 87 -2.79 -9.35 11.96
C LEU A 87 -2.04 -8.13 12.52
N PRO A 88 -0.78 -7.92 12.12
CA PRO A 88 -0.03 -6.73 12.46
C PRO A 88 -0.31 -5.61 11.45
N CYS A 89 -1.20 -4.65 11.74
CA CYS A 89 -1.23 -3.35 11.04
C CYS A 89 -2.17 -2.31 11.67
N LEU A 90 -1.66 -1.06 11.71
CA LEU A 90 -2.27 0.28 11.83
C LEU A 90 -3.50 0.46 12.77
N GLU A 91 -3.36 1.44 13.67
CA GLU A 91 -4.35 1.95 14.65
C GLU A 91 -5.01 0.92 15.59
N GLY A 92 -4.50 0.80 16.82
CA GLY A 92 -5.03 -0.17 17.78
C GLY A 92 -4.43 -0.02 19.18
N ILE A 93 -5.13 -0.56 20.19
CA ILE A 93 -4.64 -0.54 21.58
C ILE A 93 -3.31 -1.31 21.71
N PHE A 94 -2.99 -2.24 20.80
CA PHE A 94 -1.76 -3.05 20.76
C PHE A 94 -0.80 -2.74 19.60
N ALA A 95 -0.98 -1.62 18.91
CA ALA A 95 -0.20 -1.31 17.71
C ALA A 95 1.32 -1.17 17.96
N LEU A 96 1.75 -0.97 19.21
CA LEU A 96 3.16 -0.86 19.61
C LEU A 96 3.62 -1.95 20.59
N HIS A 97 2.88 -3.06 20.70
CA HIS A 97 3.17 -4.12 21.66
C HIS A 97 4.16 -5.19 21.13
N ASP A 98 3.98 -5.66 19.89
CA ASP A 98 4.79 -6.75 19.32
C ASP A 98 6.02 -6.21 18.59
N ALA A 99 7.20 -6.72 18.96
CA ALA A 99 8.50 -6.34 18.38
C ALA A 99 8.55 -6.50 16.85
N ARG A 100 7.88 -7.52 16.31
CA ARG A 100 7.82 -7.76 14.85
C ARG A 100 7.10 -6.63 14.12
N VAL A 101 6.13 -6.00 14.79
CA VAL A 101 5.39 -4.86 14.23
C VAL A 101 6.21 -3.60 14.37
N LEU A 102 6.87 -3.40 15.51
CA LEU A 102 7.73 -2.24 15.76
C LEU A 102 8.87 -2.10 14.73
N GLU A 103 9.41 -3.22 14.25
CA GLU A 103 10.44 -3.27 13.20
C GLU A 103 9.91 -2.86 11.82
N LEU A 104 8.62 -3.09 11.55
CA LEU A 104 7.98 -2.72 10.28
C LEU A 104 7.47 -1.27 10.27
N LEU A 105 7.30 -0.65 11.44
CA LEU A 105 6.75 0.70 11.57
C LEU A 105 7.82 1.78 11.38
N ASP A 106 7.66 2.58 10.33
CA ASP A 106 8.48 3.77 10.07
C ASP A 106 8.28 4.85 11.13
N MET A 107 7.09 4.94 11.73
CA MET A 107 6.79 5.93 12.78
C MET A 107 5.83 5.37 13.82
N LYS A 108 6.13 5.64 15.09
CA LYS A 108 5.39 5.13 16.25
C LYS A 108 4.84 6.30 17.06
N ILE A 109 3.51 6.41 17.10
CA ILE A 109 2.79 7.51 17.74
C ILE A 109 1.98 6.95 18.91
N TYR A 110 2.07 7.59 20.07
CA TYR A 110 1.29 7.23 21.24
C TYR A 110 0.36 8.37 21.65
N CYS A 111 -0.94 8.10 21.69
CA CYS A 111 -1.95 9.03 22.19
C CYS A 111 -2.00 8.97 23.72
N GLU A 112 -1.60 10.04 24.39
CA GLU A 112 -1.63 10.16 25.84
C GLU A 112 -2.86 10.95 26.29
N ALA A 113 -3.65 10.35 27.18
CA ALA A 113 -4.77 11.00 27.86
C ALA A 113 -4.86 10.47 29.29
N ASP A 114 -5.40 11.29 30.20
CA ASP A 114 -5.58 10.92 31.60
C ASP A 114 -6.50 9.70 31.70
N ALA A 115 -6.14 8.72 32.54
CA ALA A 115 -6.88 7.46 32.70
C ALA A 115 -8.35 7.70 33.04
N ASP A 116 -8.65 8.70 33.86
CA ASP A 116 -10.00 9.08 34.26
C ASP A 116 -10.80 9.63 33.07
N THR A 117 -10.15 10.38 32.18
CA THR A 117 -10.76 10.88 30.94
C THR A 117 -11.06 9.74 29.98
N CYS A 118 -10.13 8.78 29.85
CA CYS A 118 -10.33 7.58 29.04
C CYS A 118 -11.48 6.72 29.56
N LEU A 119 -11.54 6.49 30.88
CA LEU A 119 -12.60 5.73 31.54
C LEU A 119 -13.95 6.41 31.33
N SER A 120 -14.03 7.72 31.56
CA SER A 120 -15.27 8.50 31.37
C SER A 120 -15.79 8.40 29.95
N ARG A 121 -14.91 8.56 28.95
CA ARG A 121 -15.27 8.41 27.52
C ARG A 121 -15.67 6.96 27.18
N ARG A 122 -15.02 5.96 27.78
CA ARG A 122 -15.34 4.54 27.58
C ARG A 122 -16.71 4.19 28.16
N ILE A 123 -17.04 4.68 29.35
CA ILE A 123 -18.35 4.48 29.98
C ILE A 123 -19.45 5.06 29.08
N LEU A 124 -19.33 6.33 28.69
CA LEU A 124 -20.33 6.98 27.82
C LEU A 124 -20.54 6.19 26.52
N ARG A 125 -19.44 5.84 25.82
CA ARG A 125 -19.49 5.10 24.56
C ARG A 125 -20.08 3.70 24.72
N ASP A 126 -19.65 2.93 25.72
CA ASP A 126 -20.04 1.53 25.87
C ASP A 126 -21.48 1.40 26.43
N VAL A 127 -21.95 2.36 27.23
CA VAL A 127 -23.35 2.44 27.68
C VAL A 127 -24.27 2.85 26.54
N GLU A 128 -23.92 3.91 25.79
CA GLU A 128 -24.78 4.48 24.75
C GLU A 128 -24.77 3.68 23.44
N CYS A 129 -23.60 3.27 22.96
CA CYS A 129 -23.47 2.62 21.65
C CYS A 129 -23.42 1.08 21.72
N ARG A 130 -23.11 0.48 22.88
CA ARG A 130 -22.94 -0.98 23.02
C ARG A 130 -23.90 -1.62 24.04
N GLY A 131 -24.75 -0.84 24.70
CA GLY A 131 -25.77 -1.33 25.63
C GLY A 131 -25.22 -2.01 26.89
N ARG A 132 -24.01 -1.63 27.34
CA ARG A 132 -23.40 -2.23 28.54
C ARG A 132 -23.80 -1.51 29.82
N THR A 133 -23.81 -2.24 30.94
CA THR A 133 -23.98 -1.70 32.29
C THR A 133 -22.70 -0.99 32.76
N VAL A 134 -22.84 0.09 33.53
CA VAL A 134 -21.71 0.86 34.08
C VAL A 134 -20.77 -0.02 34.90
N GLU A 135 -21.34 -0.89 35.74
CA GLU A 135 -20.60 -1.81 36.60
C GLU A 135 -19.73 -2.77 35.80
N GLY A 136 -20.27 -3.28 34.68
CA GLY A 136 -19.54 -4.16 33.75
C GLY A 136 -18.35 -3.47 33.08
N VAL A 137 -18.52 -2.20 32.68
CA VAL A 137 -17.43 -1.40 32.07
C VAL A 137 -16.32 -1.13 33.08
N ILE A 138 -16.69 -0.75 34.31
CA ILE A 138 -15.73 -0.48 35.39
C ILE A 138 -14.96 -1.76 35.76
N LYS A 139 -15.67 -2.89 35.92
CA LYS A 139 -15.04 -4.20 36.20
C LYS A 139 -14.01 -4.56 35.14
N GLN A 140 -14.34 -4.40 33.85
CA GLN A 140 -13.41 -4.69 32.76
C GLN A 140 -12.20 -3.74 32.77
N TRP A 141 -12.40 -2.45 33.05
CA TRP A 141 -11.33 -1.45 33.05
C TRP A 141 -10.22 -1.76 34.05
N PHE A 142 -10.58 -2.10 35.29
CA PHE A 142 -9.60 -2.39 36.33
C PHE A 142 -8.93 -3.75 36.19
N MET A 143 -9.57 -4.69 35.49
CA MET A 143 -9.05 -6.05 35.38
C MET A 143 -7.89 -6.14 34.38
N TRP A 144 -7.93 -5.39 33.27
CA TRP A 144 -7.01 -5.54 32.13
C TRP A 144 -6.26 -4.25 31.81
N TYR A 145 -5.58 -3.71 32.82
CA TYR A 145 -4.73 -2.54 32.67
C TYR A 145 -3.53 -2.85 31.77
N VAL A 146 -3.54 -2.31 30.54
CA VAL A 146 -2.42 -2.42 29.59
C VAL A 146 -1.37 -1.36 29.94
N ASP A 147 -0.29 -1.79 30.59
CA ASP A 147 0.90 -0.98 30.91
C ASP A 147 1.80 -0.78 29.66
N PRO A 148 2.65 0.27 29.57
CA PRO A 148 2.45 1.37 28.65
C PRO A 148 3.32 1.20 27.39
N GLN A 149 2.67 0.98 26.26
CA GLN A 149 3.25 1.09 24.92
C GLN A 149 3.91 2.45 24.62
N ARG A 150 3.76 3.41 25.53
CA ARG A 150 4.47 4.70 25.59
C ARG A 150 5.98 4.58 25.41
N LYS A 151 6.63 3.54 25.96
CA LYS A 151 8.09 3.40 25.91
C LYS A 151 8.64 3.19 24.49
N ASN A 152 7.82 2.64 23.60
CA ASN A 152 8.19 2.33 22.23
C ASN A 152 7.83 3.46 21.25
N ALA A 153 7.27 4.57 21.74
CA ALA A 153 6.76 5.64 20.90
C ALA A 153 7.88 6.63 20.51
N ASP A 154 7.91 7.00 19.23
CA ASP A 154 8.77 8.07 18.73
C ASP A 154 8.18 9.44 19.10
N VAL A 155 6.84 9.56 19.05
CA VAL A 155 6.10 10.79 19.34
C VAL A 155 4.94 10.50 20.28
N ILE A 156 4.83 11.29 21.35
CA ILE A 156 3.72 11.24 22.28
C ILE A 156 2.82 12.46 22.05
N VAL A 157 1.54 12.21 21.76
CA VAL A 157 0.56 13.24 21.47
C VAL A 157 -0.45 13.32 22.62
N PRO A 158 -0.46 14.41 23.39
CA PRO A 158 -1.47 14.60 24.42
C PRO A 158 -2.83 14.92 23.78
N THR A 159 -3.83 14.11 24.09
CA THR A 159 -5.20 14.17 23.57
C THR A 159 -6.09 15.02 24.48
N ARG A 160 -5.66 16.26 24.72
CA ARG A 160 -6.58 17.33 25.15
C ARG A 160 -7.43 17.79 23.96
N VAL A 161 -8.58 18.38 24.26
CA VAL A 161 -9.53 18.87 23.27
C VAL A 161 -8.78 19.78 22.28
N GLU A 162 -8.86 19.42 20.99
CA GLU A 162 -8.33 20.17 19.83
C GLU A 162 -6.84 20.54 19.89
N ASN A 163 -5.94 19.56 20.06
CA ASN A 163 -4.50 19.80 19.93
C ASN A 163 -4.06 19.88 18.45
N THR A 164 -4.42 20.99 17.79
CA THR A 164 -4.08 21.25 16.39
C THR A 164 -2.57 21.28 16.15
N VAL A 165 -1.81 21.84 17.09
CA VAL A 165 -0.35 21.95 17.04
C VAL A 165 0.32 20.57 17.02
N ALA A 166 -0.08 19.65 17.89
CA ALA A 166 0.51 18.31 17.90
C ALA A 166 0.16 17.54 16.62
N ILE A 167 -1.04 17.74 16.07
CA ILE A 167 -1.41 17.15 14.77
C ILE A 167 -0.50 17.72 13.68
N ASP A 168 -0.24 19.02 13.65
CA ASP A 168 0.65 19.64 12.66
C ASP A 168 2.08 19.11 12.76
N MET A 169 2.61 18.95 13.98
CA MET A 169 3.93 18.35 14.20
C MET A 169 4.02 16.92 13.67
N VAL A 170 2.97 16.11 13.89
CA VAL A 170 2.90 14.73 13.38
C VAL A 170 2.81 14.73 11.86
N VAL A 171 1.96 15.55 11.27
CA VAL A 171 1.81 15.67 9.81
C VAL A 171 3.13 16.09 9.16
N GLN A 172 3.82 17.09 9.73
CA GLN A 172 5.12 17.53 9.26
C GLN A 172 6.17 16.42 9.35
N SER A 173 6.17 15.66 10.44
CA SER A 173 7.08 14.52 10.63
C SER A 173 6.83 13.40 9.61
N ILE A 174 5.56 13.11 9.31
CA ILE A 174 5.18 12.14 8.26
C ILE A 174 5.64 12.65 6.88
N GLN A 175 5.39 13.92 6.56
CA GLN A 175 5.83 14.53 5.30
C GLN A 175 7.34 14.48 5.14
N GLN A 176 8.11 14.77 6.19
CA GLN A 176 9.57 14.67 6.18
C GLN A 176 10.04 13.26 5.87
N LYS A 177 9.47 12.24 6.53
CA LYS A 177 9.79 10.83 6.26
C LYS A 177 9.45 10.41 4.82
N LEU A 178 8.34 10.88 4.28
CA LEU A 178 7.98 10.62 2.87
C LEU A 178 8.98 11.25 1.90
N VAL A 179 9.45 12.48 2.18
CA VAL A 179 10.49 13.13 1.37
C VAL A 179 11.81 12.38 1.47
N GLU A 180 12.20 11.90 2.64
CA GLU A 180 13.40 11.08 2.83
C GLU A 180 13.32 9.76 2.04
N LYS A 181 12.23 9.01 2.14
CA LYS A 181 12.01 7.79 1.34
C LYS A 181 12.08 8.09 -0.16
N SER A 182 11.45 9.18 -0.61
CA SER A 182 11.51 9.62 -2.01
C SER A 182 12.95 9.90 -2.46
N ARG A 183 13.77 10.55 -1.63
CA ARG A 183 15.20 10.79 -1.90
C ARG A 183 15.99 9.49 -1.98
N HIS A 184 15.77 8.56 -1.04
CA HIS A 184 16.42 7.25 -1.07
C HIS A 184 16.05 6.45 -2.32
N HIS A 185 14.77 6.44 -2.70
CA HIS A 185 14.31 5.79 -3.92
C HIS A 185 14.95 6.40 -5.17
N ARG A 186 15.03 7.73 -5.27
CA ARG A 186 15.73 8.42 -6.37
C ARG A 186 17.22 8.10 -6.41
N ALA A 187 17.88 8.04 -5.26
CA ALA A 187 19.29 7.67 -5.18
C ALA A 187 19.51 6.21 -5.62
N ALA A 188 18.62 5.29 -5.22
CA ALA A 188 18.65 3.90 -5.67
C ALA A 188 18.47 3.82 -7.19
N LEU A 189 17.50 4.56 -7.77
CA LEU A 189 17.30 4.66 -9.21
C LEU A 189 18.55 5.15 -9.95
N LEU A 190 19.21 6.19 -9.44
CA LEU A 190 20.45 6.71 -10.02
C LEU A 190 21.59 5.68 -9.95
N GLN A 191 21.69 4.92 -8.86
CA GLN A 191 22.66 3.81 -8.77
C GLN A 191 22.35 2.69 -9.77
N LEU A 192 21.08 2.32 -9.93
CA LEU A 192 20.65 1.34 -10.93
C LEU A 192 21.01 1.82 -12.34
N GLU A 193 20.81 3.10 -12.64
CA GLU A 193 21.18 3.70 -13.94
C GLU A 193 22.69 3.63 -14.19
N LEU A 194 23.52 4.02 -13.21
CA LEU A 194 24.98 3.95 -13.32
C LEU A 194 25.48 2.51 -13.53
N GLN A 195 24.89 1.53 -12.84
CA GLN A 195 25.20 0.12 -13.03
C GLN A 195 24.78 -0.36 -14.43
N ALA A 196 23.57 0.00 -14.87
CA ALA A 196 23.03 -0.39 -16.16
C ALA A 196 23.77 0.22 -17.35
N GLN A 197 24.36 1.43 -17.23
CA GLN A 197 25.18 2.03 -18.29
C GLN A 197 26.39 1.18 -18.69
N SER A 198 26.91 0.38 -17.76
CA SER A 198 28.05 -0.52 -18.02
C SER A 198 27.65 -1.83 -18.67
N GLU A 199 26.36 -2.19 -18.66
CA GLU A 199 25.86 -3.44 -19.23
C GLU A 199 25.30 -3.21 -20.64
N PRO A 200 25.84 -3.89 -21.68
CA PRO A 200 25.24 -3.81 -23.00
C PRO A 200 23.83 -4.41 -23.00
N LEU A 201 22.89 -3.70 -23.62
CA LEU A 201 21.52 -4.18 -23.80
C LEU A 201 21.52 -5.56 -24.48
N SER A 202 20.59 -6.42 -24.04
CA SER A 202 20.45 -7.76 -24.63
C SER A 202 20.17 -7.66 -26.13
N LYS A 203 20.71 -8.60 -26.92
CA LYS A 203 20.48 -8.70 -28.38
C LYS A 203 19.00 -8.84 -28.77
N LYS A 204 18.11 -9.08 -27.79
CA LYS A 204 16.65 -9.17 -27.98
C LYS A 204 15.93 -7.83 -27.78
N VAL A 205 16.63 -6.78 -27.31
CA VAL A 205 16.04 -5.45 -27.12
C VAL A 205 16.22 -4.64 -28.40
N VAL A 206 15.10 -4.18 -28.96
CA VAL A 206 15.09 -3.25 -30.10
C VAL A 206 14.80 -1.86 -29.56
N ILE A 207 15.73 -0.92 -29.78
CA ILE A 207 15.57 0.48 -29.36
C ILE A 207 14.82 1.22 -30.46
N LEU A 208 13.71 1.87 -30.08
CA LEU A 208 12.93 2.69 -31.00
C LEU A 208 13.72 3.94 -31.39
N LYS A 209 13.73 4.26 -32.70
CA LYS A 209 14.46 5.42 -33.23
C LYS A 209 13.90 6.72 -32.62
N ALA A 210 14.74 7.50 -31.95
CA ALA A 210 14.34 8.77 -31.33
C ALA A 210 14.06 9.86 -32.39
N THR A 211 12.83 9.92 -32.90
CA THR A 211 12.35 10.98 -33.80
C THR A 211 12.07 12.27 -33.03
N ALA A 212 12.02 13.42 -33.72
CA ALA A 212 11.66 14.69 -33.11
C ALA A 212 10.27 14.63 -32.45
N GLN A 213 9.33 13.92 -33.08
CA GLN A 213 8.01 13.65 -32.52
C GLN A 213 8.08 12.86 -31.21
N LEU A 214 8.83 11.76 -31.16
CA LEU A 214 8.97 10.95 -29.94
C LEU A 214 9.62 11.74 -28.81
N LYS A 215 10.61 12.59 -29.13
CA LYS A 215 11.23 13.48 -28.16
C LYS A 215 10.22 14.50 -27.62
N GLY A 216 9.46 15.16 -28.49
CA GLY A 216 8.40 16.10 -28.08
C GLY A 216 7.36 15.45 -27.19
N MET A 217 6.85 14.28 -27.56
CA MET A 217 5.89 13.53 -26.76
C MET A 217 6.46 13.11 -25.40
N ASN A 218 7.70 12.60 -25.34
CA ASN A 218 8.36 12.27 -24.08
C ASN A 218 8.59 13.49 -23.19
N THR A 219 8.85 14.67 -23.77
CA THR A 219 8.99 15.91 -23.00
C THR A 219 7.65 16.30 -22.38
N ILE A 220 6.56 16.27 -23.15
CA ILE A 220 5.20 16.61 -22.67
C ILE A 220 4.77 15.65 -21.56
N ILE A 221 4.94 14.34 -21.75
CA ILE A 221 4.56 13.32 -20.75
C ILE A 221 5.35 13.48 -19.43
N ARG A 222 6.57 14.03 -19.47
CA ARG A 222 7.43 14.25 -18.30
C ARG A 222 7.27 15.63 -17.66
N ASP A 223 6.50 16.51 -18.28
CA ASP A 223 6.21 17.82 -17.74
C ASP A 223 5.13 17.72 -16.65
N ILE A 224 5.38 18.39 -15.52
CA ILE A 224 4.49 18.37 -14.35
C ILE A 224 3.23 19.20 -14.57
N ASP A 225 3.29 20.17 -15.49
CA ASP A 225 2.19 21.07 -15.80
C ASP A 225 1.25 20.52 -16.89
N THR A 226 1.51 19.31 -17.38
CA THR A 226 0.69 18.65 -18.40
C THR A 226 -0.68 18.27 -17.85
N SER A 227 -1.75 18.63 -18.58
CA SER A 227 -3.12 18.27 -18.19
C SER A 227 -3.32 16.76 -18.21
N PRO A 228 -4.23 16.19 -17.38
CA PRO A 228 -4.51 14.75 -17.41
C PRO A 228 -4.99 14.26 -18.78
N GLU A 229 -5.76 15.08 -19.50
CA GLU A 229 -6.27 14.77 -20.83
C GLU A 229 -5.13 14.68 -21.85
N ASP A 230 -4.22 15.66 -21.83
CA ASP A 230 -3.03 15.67 -22.69
C ASP A 230 -2.11 14.49 -22.34
N PHE A 231 -1.91 14.20 -21.06
CA PHE A 231 -1.11 13.07 -20.62
C PHE A 231 -1.62 11.76 -21.22
N ILE A 232 -2.93 11.49 -21.09
CA ILE A 232 -3.56 10.28 -21.65
C ILE A 232 -3.39 10.26 -23.17
N PHE A 233 -3.69 11.36 -23.85
CA PHE A 233 -3.60 11.45 -25.30
C PHE A 233 -2.18 11.15 -25.83
N TYR A 234 -1.16 11.79 -25.24
CA TYR A 234 0.22 11.58 -25.68
C TYR A 234 0.76 10.22 -25.24
N PHE A 235 0.33 9.70 -24.09
CA PHE A 235 0.69 8.35 -23.64
C PHE A 235 0.15 7.28 -24.58
N ASP A 236 -1.14 7.32 -24.92
CA ASP A 236 -1.77 6.36 -25.85
C ASP A 236 -1.11 6.39 -27.23
N ARG A 237 -0.77 7.60 -27.70
CA ARG A 237 -0.06 7.77 -28.96
C ARG A 237 1.36 7.20 -28.90
N LEU A 238 2.04 7.32 -27.77
CA LEU A 238 3.37 6.73 -27.56
C LEU A 238 3.28 5.19 -27.50
N ALA A 239 2.27 4.66 -26.79
CA ALA A 239 2.00 3.23 -26.71
C ALA A 239 1.71 2.63 -28.10
N THR A 240 0.91 3.32 -28.91
CA THR A 240 0.60 2.92 -30.29
C THR A 240 1.86 2.80 -31.14
N LEU A 241 2.78 3.76 -31.05
CA LEU A 241 4.06 3.72 -31.78
C LEU A 241 4.96 2.56 -31.33
N ILE A 242 4.97 2.24 -30.03
CA ILE A 242 5.70 1.08 -29.50
C ILE A 242 5.10 -0.22 -30.04
N ILE A 243 3.78 -0.35 -30.01
CA ILE A 243 3.07 -1.54 -30.51
C ILE A 243 3.30 -1.70 -32.02
N GLU A 244 3.23 -0.63 -32.80
CA GLU A 244 3.50 -0.67 -34.24
C GLU A 244 4.92 -1.19 -34.54
N GLN A 245 5.92 -0.69 -33.82
CA GLN A 245 7.29 -1.17 -33.96
C GLN A 245 7.47 -2.61 -33.46
N ALA A 246 6.74 -3.02 -32.42
CA ALA A 246 6.74 -4.40 -31.97
C ALA A 246 6.15 -5.33 -33.05
N MET A 247 5.03 -4.94 -33.66
CA MET A 247 4.36 -5.68 -34.74
C MET A 247 5.22 -5.80 -36.00
N ASN A 248 6.03 -4.79 -36.33
CA ASN A 248 6.98 -4.85 -37.44
C ASN A 248 8.14 -5.84 -37.21
N ASN A 249 8.47 -6.14 -35.95
CA ASN A 249 9.56 -7.05 -35.59
C ASN A 249 9.09 -8.50 -35.33
N VAL A 250 7.82 -8.81 -35.66
CA VAL A 250 7.25 -10.13 -35.53
C VAL A 250 7.84 -11.06 -36.58
N ARG A 251 8.34 -12.21 -36.14
CA ARG A 251 8.83 -13.25 -37.06
C ARG A 251 7.65 -14.06 -37.56
N PHE A 252 7.58 -14.27 -38.87
CA PHE A 252 6.57 -15.09 -39.52
C PHE A 252 7.21 -16.34 -40.11
N ALA A 253 6.61 -17.50 -39.87
CA ALA A 253 6.98 -18.78 -40.47
C ALA A 253 5.99 -19.15 -41.59
N SER A 254 6.50 -19.68 -42.70
CA SER A 254 5.66 -20.14 -43.80
C SER A 254 4.78 -21.30 -43.36
N THR A 255 3.45 -21.14 -43.49
CA THR A 255 2.46 -22.14 -43.09
C THR A 255 1.48 -22.37 -44.24
N ILE A 256 1.08 -23.62 -44.46
CA ILE A 256 0.06 -23.95 -45.45
C ILE A 256 -1.30 -23.75 -44.80
N VAL A 257 -2.12 -22.85 -45.37
CA VAL A 257 -3.47 -22.56 -44.89
C VAL A 257 -4.46 -23.29 -45.80
N GLU A 258 -5.29 -24.15 -45.22
CA GLU A 258 -6.46 -24.72 -45.88
C GLU A 258 -7.65 -23.75 -45.75
N THR A 259 -8.24 -23.37 -46.88
CA THR A 259 -9.51 -22.65 -46.84
C THR A 259 -10.66 -23.61 -46.52
N PRO A 260 -11.80 -23.13 -46.00
CA PRO A 260 -13.00 -23.94 -45.80
C PRO A 260 -13.53 -24.62 -47.06
N GLN A 261 -13.06 -24.20 -48.24
CA GLN A 261 -13.40 -24.75 -49.55
C GLN A 261 -12.39 -25.82 -50.03
N GLY A 262 -11.38 -26.16 -49.22
CA GLY A 262 -10.39 -27.22 -49.51
C GLY A 262 -9.18 -26.78 -50.34
N TYR A 263 -8.95 -25.47 -50.51
CA TYR A 263 -7.78 -24.96 -51.24
C TYR A 263 -6.61 -24.70 -50.30
N HIS A 264 -5.41 -25.16 -50.68
CA HIS A 264 -4.18 -24.93 -49.93
C HIS A 264 -3.44 -23.70 -50.46
N TYR A 265 -3.18 -22.73 -49.60
CA TYR A 265 -2.36 -21.56 -49.90
C TYR A 265 -1.11 -21.53 -49.04
N ARG A 266 0.01 -21.07 -49.62
CA ARG A 266 1.24 -20.83 -48.87
C ARG A 266 1.13 -19.48 -48.15
N GLY A 267 0.68 -19.51 -46.91
CA GLY A 267 0.54 -18.36 -46.03
C GLY A 267 1.74 -18.16 -45.10
N LEU A 268 1.63 -17.17 -44.24
CA LEU A 268 2.59 -16.85 -43.18
C LEU A 268 1.83 -16.87 -41.85
N ALA A 269 2.33 -17.58 -40.86
CA ALA A 269 1.82 -17.57 -39.50
C ALA A 269 2.86 -16.95 -38.55
N PRO A 270 2.46 -16.16 -37.54
CA PRO A 270 3.41 -15.62 -36.56
C PRO A 270 4.07 -16.75 -35.77
N GLU A 271 5.41 -16.72 -35.69
CA GLU A 271 6.23 -17.74 -35.03
C GLU A 271 6.21 -17.60 -33.49
N VAL A 272 5.84 -16.43 -32.99
CA VAL A 272 5.77 -16.09 -31.56
C VAL A 272 4.47 -15.33 -31.28
N VAL A 273 3.78 -15.65 -30.18
CA VAL A 273 2.65 -14.85 -29.68
C VAL A 273 3.19 -13.50 -29.21
N VAL A 274 2.90 -12.46 -29.99
CA VAL A 274 3.46 -11.10 -29.83
C VAL A 274 2.80 -10.38 -28.66
N CYS A 275 1.51 -10.62 -28.47
CA CYS A 275 0.72 -10.14 -27.36
C CYS A 275 -0.40 -11.14 -27.14
N ASN A 276 -0.43 -11.77 -25.97
CA ASN A 276 -1.64 -12.47 -25.56
C ASN A 276 -2.50 -11.38 -24.93
N MET A 277 -3.53 -10.92 -25.65
CA MET A 277 -4.61 -10.20 -24.98
C MET A 277 -5.26 -11.24 -24.07
N ILE A 278 -4.82 -11.29 -22.81
CA ILE A 278 -5.59 -11.93 -21.76
C ILE A 278 -6.95 -11.24 -21.87
N PRO A 279 -8.04 -11.95 -22.20
CA PRO A 279 -9.35 -11.35 -22.07
C PRO A 279 -9.42 -10.88 -20.62
N ASP A 280 -9.45 -9.57 -20.43
CA ASP A 280 -9.53 -8.92 -19.12
C ASP A 280 -10.91 -9.24 -18.56
N ILE A 281 -11.04 -10.48 -18.07
CA ILE A 281 -12.09 -10.95 -17.19
C ILE A 281 -11.49 -10.88 -15.78
N GLU A 282 -10.86 -9.77 -15.43
CA GLU A 282 -10.95 -9.30 -14.07
C GLU A 282 -12.08 -8.28 -14.05
N ASP A 283 -13.23 -8.72 -13.54
CA ASP A 283 -14.23 -7.78 -13.02
C ASP A 283 -13.50 -6.82 -12.08
N ARG A 284 -13.16 -5.62 -12.59
CA ARG A 284 -12.56 -4.51 -11.84
C ARG A 284 -13.59 -4.00 -10.82
N TRP A 285 -13.82 -4.81 -9.81
CA TRP A 285 -14.73 -4.53 -8.71
C TRP A 285 -14.31 -3.29 -7.92
N VAL A 286 -13.01 -2.97 -7.93
CA VAL A 286 -12.43 -1.81 -7.24
C VAL A 286 -12.79 -0.50 -7.94
N GLU A 287 -12.84 -0.44 -9.27
CA GLU A 287 -13.12 0.81 -10.01
C GLU A 287 -14.60 1.21 -9.93
N LYS A 288 -15.53 0.25 -10.03
CA LYS A 288 -16.99 0.51 -9.93
C LYS A 288 -17.41 1.09 -8.57
N ARG A 289 -16.72 0.76 -7.49
CA ARG A 289 -17.09 1.22 -6.14
C ARG A 289 -16.55 2.61 -5.82
N TYR A 290 -15.42 3.00 -6.41
CA TYR A 290 -14.73 4.23 -6.04
C TYR A 290 -14.86 5.36 -7.07
N PHE A 291 -15.01 5.06 -8.36
CA PHE A 291 -15.00 6.11 -9.39
C PHE A 291 -16.36 6.51 -9.96
N ARG A 292 -17.47 5.85 -9.60
CA ARG A 292 -18.85 6.19 -10.04
C ARG A 292 -18.96 6.66 -11.51
N CYS A 293 -18.29 5.96 -12.41
CA CYS A 293 -18.55 5.99 -13.86
C CYS A 293 -19.01 4.59 -14.29
#